data_AF-A0AAW7DKL7-F1
#
_entry.id   AF-A0AAW7DKL7-F1
#
_cell.length_a   1.000
_cell.length_b   1.000
_cell.length_c   1.000
_cell.angle_alpha   90.00
_cell.angle_beta   90.00
_cell.angle_gamma   90.00
#
_symmetry.space_group_name_H-M   'P 1'
#
loop_
_entity.id
_entity.type
_entity.pdbx_description
1 polymer ?
#
loop_
_entity_poly.entity_id
_entity_poly.type
_entity_poly.pdbx_seq_one_letter_code
_entity_poly.pdbx_strand_id
1 'polypeptide(L)'
;MKSIWETTVENNVIRIENTWFSGDTLFVNDKLQDYQINYFSAPILTGHLKNSKDEKLNIKVNILQEFFGVNCILFIDDEQVALKKIK
;
A
#
# COMPACT_ATOMS: atom_id res chain seq x y z
N MET A 1 5.76 8.19 -14.52
CA MET A 1 6.56 8.30 -13.27
C MET A 1 6.03 7.25 -12.31
N LYS A 2 6.90 6.50 -11.62
CA LYS A 2 6.50 5.42 -10.70
C LYS A 2 6.91 5.82 -9.30
N SER A 3 5.99 5.75 -8.35
CA SER A 3 6.32 5.86 -6.93
C SER A 3 6.22 4.48 -6.27
N ILE A 4 7.16 4.16 -5.39
CA ILE A 4 7.19 2.89 -4.65
C ILE A 4 7.38 3.20 -3.18
N TRP A 5 6.53 2.60 -2.35
CA TRP A 5 6.67 2.61 -0.90
C TRP A 5 6.80 1.20 -0.38
N GLU A 6 7.58 1.04 0.67
CA GLU A 6 7.79 -0.24 1.32
C GLU A 6 7.89 -0.06 2.84
N THR A 7 7.46 -1.07 3.55
CA THR A 7 7.71 -1.24 4.98
C THR A 7 7.78 -2.72 5.33
N THR A 8 8.32 -3.02 6.50
CA THR A 8 8.37 -4.38 7.04
C THR A 8 7.69 -4.40 8.40
N VAL A 9 6.68 -5.26 8.54
CA VAL A 9 5.90 -5.44 9.77
C VAL A 9 5.88 -6.91 10.12
N GLU A 10 6.41 -7.28 11.29
CA GLU A 10 6.47 -8.67 11.76
C GLU A 10 6.99 -9.66 10.70
N ASN A 11 8.12 -9.33 10.05
CA ASN A 11 8.73 -10.09 8.95
C ASN A 11 7.92 -10.18 7.66
N ASN A 12 6.79 -9.48 7.56
CA ASN A 12 6.03 -9.34 6.32
C ASN A 12 6.46 -8.06 5.61
N VAL A 13 6.81 -8.18 4.33
CA VAL A 13 7.13 -7.03 3.48
C VAL A 13 5.86 -6.56 2.80
N ILE A 14 5.51 -5.29 3.01
CA ILE A 14 4.39 -4.63 2.35
C ILE A 14 4.96 -3.66 1.34
N ARG A 15 4.62 -3.83 0.06
CA ARG A 15 5.06 -2.95 -1.03
C ARG A 15 3.84 -2.36 -1.74
N ILE A 16 3.81 -1.04 -1.85
CA ILE A 16 2.80 -0.29 -2.58
C ILE A 16 3.47 0.36 -3.78
N GLU A 17 2.87 0.20 -4.96
CA GLU A 17 3.36 0.85 -6.17
C GLU A 17 2.25 1.68 -6.80
N ASN A 18 2.55 2.96 -7.04
CA ASN A 18 1.71 3.84 -7.85
C ASN A 18 2.38 4.06 -9.19
N THR A 19 1.66 3.71 -10.24
CA THR A 19 2.02 4.01 -11.61
C THR A 19 0.87 4.76 -12.23
N TRP A 20 0.90 6.10 -12.16
CA TRP A 20 -0.13 7.04 -12.64
C TRP A 20 -1.03 6.56 -13.79
N PHE A 21 -0.50 5.85 -14.80
CA PHE A 21 -1.24 5.33 -15.95
C PHE A 21 -1.55 3.84 -15.94
N SER A 22 -0.81 3.03 -15.17
CA SER A 22 -0.98 1.58 -15.08
C SER A 22 -1.57 1.14 -13.73
N GLY A 23 -2.06 2.09 -12.94
CA GLY A 23 -2.76 1.85 -11.70
C GLY A 23 -1.84 1.70 -10.48
N ASP A 24 -2.48 1.24 -9.42
CA ASP A 24 -1.97 1.12 -8.07
C ASP A 24 -2.03 -0.33 -7.63
N THR A 25 -0.96 -0.81 -7.00
CA THR A 25 -0.82 -2.21 -6.59
C THR A 25 -0.40 -2.32 -5.15
N LEU A 26 -0.95 -3.31 -4.46
CA LEU A 26 -0.55 -3.72 -3.11
C LEU A 26 0.03 -5.13 -3.16
N PHE A 27 1.26 -5.28 -2.69
CA PHE A 27 1.93 -6.56 -2.50
C PHE A 27 2.19 -6.82 -1.02
N VAL A 28 2.00 -8.07 -0.61
CA VAL A 28 2.44 -8.57 0.70
C VAL A 28 3.28 -9.83 0.46
N ASN A 29 4.54 -9.82 0.88
CA ASN A 29 5.51 -10.88 0.63
C ASN A 29 5.56 -11.28 -0.86
N ASP A 30 5.69 -10.26 -1.72
CA ASP A 30 5.68 -10.36 -3.19
C ASP A 30 4.41 -10.95 -3.83
N LYS A 31 3.35 -11.22 -3.04
CA LYS A 31 2.04 -11.61 -3.57
C LYS A 31 1.16 -10.39 -3.78
N LEU A 32 0.67 -10.22 -5.01
CA LEU A 32 -0.32 -9.20 -5.33
C LEU A 32 -1.61 -9.49 -4.57
N GLN A 33 -2.08 -8.54 -3.77
CA GLN A 33 -3.32 -8.66 -3.02
C GLN A 33 -4.43 -7.77 -3.57
N ASP A 34 -4.08 -6.61 -4.12
CA ASP A 34 -5.06 -5.69 -4.70
C ASP A 34 -4.43 -4.87 -5.82
N TYR A 35 -5.27 -4.50 -6.77
CA TYR A 35 -4.95 -3.71 -7.95
C TYR A 35 -6.13 -2.81 -8.30
N GLN A 36 -5.86 -1.52 -8.42
CA GLN A 36 -6.86 -0.55 -8.86
C GLN A 36 -6.32 0.37 -9.93
N ILE A 37 -7.14 0.68 -10.93
CA ILE A 37 -6.88 1.76 -11.89
C ILE A 37 -8.01 2.77 -11.71
N ASN A 38 -7.74 3.85 -10.97
CA ASN A 38 -8.73 4.90 -10.78
C ASN A 38 -8.21 6.21 -11.39
N TYR A 39 -8.91 6.68 -12.43
CA TYR A 39 -8.61 7.95 -13.10
C TYR A 39 -9.33 9.14 -12.46
N PHE A 40 -10.39 8.90 -11.69
CA PHE A 40 -11.32 9.94 -11.21
C PHE A 40 -11.48 10.00 -9.68
N SER A 41 -11.02 8.99 -8.94
CA SER A 41 -11.11 8.92 -7.49
C SER A 41 -9.78 8.47 -6.89
N ALA A 42 -9.52 8.87 -5.63
CA ALA A 42 -8.37 8.37 -4.89
C ALA A 42 -8.50 6.84 -4.73
N PRO A 43 -7.52 6.04 -5.17
CA PRO A 43 -7.56 4.60 -5.02
C PRO A 43 -7.43 4.22 -3.54
N ILE A 44 -8.18 3.20 -3.15
CA ILE A 44 -8.12 2.60 -1.81
C ILE A 44 -7.78 1.13 -2.00
N LEU A 45 -6.53 0.76 -1.76
CA LEU A 45 -6.11 -0.64 -1.83
C LEU A 45 -6.40 -1.31 -0.49
N THR A 46 -6.85 -2.55 -0.54
CA THR A 46 -7.16 -3.35 0.65
C THR A 46 -6.45 -4.69 0.60
N GLY A 47 -6.04 -5.19 1.74
CA GLY A 47 -5.32 -6.44 1.82
C GLY A 47 -5.35 -7.02 3.22
N HIS A 48 -4.45 -7.95 3.47
CA HIS A 48 -4.24 -8.53 4.78
C HIS A 48 -2.85 -9.14 4.90
N LEU A 49 -2.35 -9.21 6.12
CA LEU A 49 -1.17 -10.00 6.45
C LEU A 49 -1.47 -10.93 7.62
N LYS A 50 -0.60 -11.91 7.82
CA LYS A 50 -0.65 -12.78 9.00
C LYS A 50 0.45 -12.37 9.95
N ASN A 51 0.08 -12.10 11.19
CA ASN A 51 1.03 -11.78 12.24
C ASN A 51 1.74 -13.05 12.74
N SER A 52 2.67 -12.88 13.67
CA SER A 52 3.41 -13.97 14.31
C SER A 52 2.54 -15.01 15.04
N LYS A 53 1.28 -14.69 15.34
CA LYS A 53 0.29 -15.57 15.99
C LYS A 53 -0.69 -16.22 14.99
N ASP A 54 -0.43 -16.08 13.68
CA ASP A 54 -1.32 -16.51 12.59
C ASP A 54 -2.67 -15.76 12.54
N GLU A 55 -2.79 -14.63 13.24
CA GLU A 55 -3.97 -13.76 13.19
C GLU A 55 -3.92 -12.92 11.91
N LYS A 56 -5.08 -12.76 11.28
CA LYS A 56 -5.24 -11.95 10.07
C LYS A 56 -5.40 -10.48 10.46
N LEU A 57 -4.43 -9.65 10.09
CA LEU A 57 -4.50 -8.20 10.21
C LEU A 57 -4.91 -7.60 8.86
N ASN A 58 -5.86 -6.68 8.84
CA ASN A 58 -6.34 -6.05 7.62
C ASN A 58 -5.45 -4.88 7.23
N ILE A 59 -5.18 -4.76 5.94
CA ILE A 59 -4.40 -3.66 5.37
C ILE A 59 -5.37 -2.73 4.63
N LYS A 60 -5.20 -1.43 4.83
CA LYS A 60 -5.82 -0.39 4.00
C LYS A 60 -4.76 0.62 3.60
N VAL A 61 -4.73 0.96 2.32
CA VAL A 61 -3.81 1.96 1.76
C VAL A 61 -4.61 3.05 1.09
N ASN A 62 -4.32 4.29 1.46
CA ASN A 62 -4.84 5.46 0.78
C ASN A 62 -3.72 6.11 -0.02
N ILE A 63 -3.94 6.28 -1.33
CA ILE A 63 -3.03 7.00 -2.21
C ILE A 63 -3.62 8.39 -2.48
N LEU A 64 -2.88 9.42 -2.08
CA LEU A 64 -3.32 10.81 -2.14
C LEU A 64 -2.54 11.53 -3.23
N GLN A 65 -3.26 12.19 -4.13
CA GLN A 65 -2.66 13.14 -5.08
C GLN A 65 -2.58 14.51 -4.41
N GLU A 66 -1.37 15.01 -4.23
CA GLU A 66 -1.07 16.32 -3.65
C GLU A 66 -0.48 17.24 -4.71
N PHE A 67 -0.47 18.55 -4.46
CA PHE A 67 0.03 19.57 -5.40
C PHE A 67 1.48 19.34 -5.86
N PHE A 68 2.32 18.70 -5.02
CA PHE A 68 3.75 18.48 -5.29
C PHE A 68 4.11 17.01 -5.50
N GLY A 69 3.13 16.11 -5.64
CA GLY A 69 3.40 14.71 -5.90
C GLY A 69 2.31 13.76 -5.42
N VAL A 70 2.71 12.51 -5.17
CA VAL A 70 1.82 11.48 -4.65
C VAL A 70 2.32 11.08 -3.26
N ASN A 71 1.38 11.00 -2.32
CA ASN A 71 1.60 10.54 -0.97
C ASN A 71 0.85 9.22 -0.73
N CYS A 72 1.34 8.42 0.21
CA CYS A 72 0.81 7.10 0.49
C CYS A 72 0.71 6.91 2.00
N ILE A 73 -0.47 6.53 2.47
CA ILE A 73 -0.75 6.26 3.88
C ILE A 73 -1.19 4.81 4.02
N LEU A 74 -0.49 4.06 4.88
CA LEU A 74 -0.79 2.68 5.21
C LEU A 74 -1.44 2.59 6.59
N PHE A 75 -2.49 1.79 6.68
CA PHE A 75 -3.12 1.37 7.92
C PHE A 75 -3.10 -0.16 8.03
N ILE A 76 -2.86 -0.65 9.23
CA ILE A 76 -2.97 -2.07 9.60
C ILE A 76 -3.90 -2.16 10.81
N ASP A 77 -5.05 -2.81 10.66
CA ASP A 77 -6.14 -2.82 11.66
C ASP A 77 -6.39 -1.44 12.29
N ASP A 78 -6.60 -0.45 11.43
CA ASP A 78 -6.86 0.96 11.76
C ASP A 78 -5.71 1.73 12.42
N GLU A 79 -4.55 1.12 12.64
CA GLU A 79 -3.34 1.80 13.08
C GLU A 79 -2.49 2.27 11.90
N GLN A 80 -2.11 3.55 11.90
CA GLN A 80 -1.25 4.10 10.85
C GLN A 80 0.19 3.60 11.00
N VAL A 81 0.75 3.06 9.92
CA VAL A 81 2.12 2.53 9.89
C VAL A 81 3.00 3.38 8.98
N ALA A 82 4.22 3.63 9.44
CA ALA A 82 5.20 4.40 8.68
C ALA A 82 5.61 3.67 7.39
N LEU A 83 5.64 4.43 6.29
CA LEU A 83 6.10 3.97 4.98
C LEU A 83 7.39 4.69 4.60
N LYS A 84 8.31 3.95 3.97
CA LYS A 84 9.48 4.53 3.33
C LYS A 84 9.26 4.61 1.83
N LYS A 85 9.37 5.81 1.24
CA LYS A 85 9.39 5.99 -0.21
C LYS A 85 10.76 5.56 -0.74
N ILE A 86 10.78 4.58 -1.63
CA ILE A 86 11.99 4.05 -2.28
C ILE A 86 12.21 4.70 -3.63
N LYS A 87 11.12 5.01 -4.34
CA LYS A 87 11.14 5.58 -5.69
C LYS A 87 9.99 6.54 -5.88
#